data_AF-A0A179UBG5-F1
#
_entry.id   AF-A0A179UBG5-F1
#
_cell.length_a   1.000
_cell.length_b   1.000
_cell.length_c   1.000
_cell.angle_alpha   90.00
_cell.angle_beta   90.00
_cell.angle_gamma   90.00
#
_symmetry.space_group_name_H-M   'P 1'
#
loop_
_entity.id
_entity.type
_entity.pdbx_description
1 polymer ?
#
loop_
_entity_poly.entity_id
_entity_poly.type
_entity_poly.pdbx_seq_one_letter_code
_entity_poly.pdbx_strand_id
1 'polypeptide(L)'
;MSRPEDTLPPDLFYNDSESRKYTTSSRIRNIQSDMTHRALELLDLKSPSLILDIGCGSGLSGEILSAVPPSEGGPHTWVGMDISPSMLDIALQRDVEGDLFLADIGQGIPFRAGTFDAAVSISAIQWLCNAESSDVSPEGRLRRFFDGLYASLRRGARAVCQFYPKNDAQRSMISGAAMKAGFGAGILEDDPGTKNSKLYLVLTVGGGGLQGDITGVVEGMDDVDVLDARKKAMAAQSQGRRGVNPAQVKGSKAWIMRKKEQMERKGKIVKPNSKYTGRKRRIAF
;
A
#
# COMPACT_ATOMS: atom_id res chain seq x y z
N MET A 1 -15.43 -20.28 -9.11
CA MET A 1 -15.44 -19.21 -10.12
C MET A 1 -14.02 -18.78 -10.37
N SER A 2 -13.66 -18.52 -11.62
CA SER A 2 -12.41 -17.86 -12.00
C SER A 2 -12.38 -16.43 -11.43
N ARG A 3 -11.19 -15.89 -11.20
CA ARG A 3 -11.03 -14.52 -10.69
C ARG A 3 -11.36 -13.54 -11.81
N PRO A 4 -12.09 -12.43 -11.55
CA PRO A 4 -12.37 -11.42 -12.57
C PRO A 4 -11.11 -10.90 -13.28
N GLU A 5 -10.01 -10.78 -12.54
CA GLU A 5 -8.72 -10.27 -13.05
C GLU A 5 -8.07 -11.22 -14.08
N ASP A 6 -8.49 -12.48 -14.13
CA ASP A 6 -7.99 -13.46 -15.10
C ASP A 6 -8.81 -13.47 -16.41
N THR A 7 -9.94 -12.75 -16.49
CA THR A 7 -10.84 -12.80 -17.67
C THR A 7 -10.73 -11.56 -18.54
N LEU A 8 -10.95 -10.37 -17.99
CA LEU A 8 -10.97 -9.11 -18.71
C LEU A 8 -10.42 -7.97 -17.86
N PRO A 9 -9.90 -6.89 -18.48
CA PRO A 9 -9.66 -5.60 -17.82
C PRO A 9 -10.89 -5.10 -17.04
N PRO A 10 -10.72 -4.33 -15.95
CA PRO A 10 -11.83 -3.94 -15.08
C PRO A 10 -12.89 -3.06 -15.76
N ASP A 11 -12.46 -2.18 -16.67
CA ASP A 11 -13.33 -1.30 -17.49
C ASP A 11 -14.22 -2.10 -18.47
N LEU A 12 -13.73 -3.26 -18.94
CA LEU A 12 -14.47 -4.15 -19.83
C LEU A 12 -15.24 -5.26 -19.08
N PHE A 13 -14.71 -5.73 -17.96
CA PHE A 13 -15.32 -6.77 -17.13
C PHE A 13 -16.64 -6.27 -16.55
N TYR A 14 -16.62 -5.09 -15.93
CA TYR A 14 -17.79 -4.45 -15.34
C TYR A 14 -18.56 -3.61 -16.37
N ASN A 15 -19.17 -4.31 -17.32
CA ASN A 15 -20.18 -3.74 -18.24
C ASN A 15 -21.57 -3.63 -17.58
N ASP A 16 -22.54 -3.04 -18.27
CA ASP A 16 -23.90 -2.82 -17.76
C ASP A 16 -24.57 -4.04 -17.14
N SER A 17 -24.33 -5.25 -17.66
CA SER A 17 -24.93 -6.47 -17.13
C SER A 17 -24.22 -6.93 -15.86
N GLU A 18 -22.89 -7.03 -15.89
CA GLU A 18 -22.10 -7.49 -14.75
C GLU A 18 -22.14 -6.51 -13.58
N SER A 19 -22.10 -5.20 -13.85
CA SER A 19 -22.21 -4.15 -12.83
C SER A 19 -23.57 -4.17 -12.13
N ARG A 20 -24.68 -4.41 -12.86
CA ARG A 20 -26.02 -4.58 -12.25
C ARG A 20 -26.11 -5.85 -11.41
N LYS A 21 -25.60 -6.98 -11.91
CA LYS A 21 -25.59 -8.25 -11.14
C LYS A 21 -24.78 -8.10 -9.86
N TYR A 22 -23.61 -7.48 -9.95
CA TYR A 22 -22.74 -7.20 -8.81
C TYR A 22 -23.47 -6.37 -7.76
N THR A 23 -24.08 -5.26 -8.19
CA THR A 23 -24.71 -4.29 -7.27
C THR A 23 -26.02 -4.79 -6.65
N THR A 24 -26.79 -5.60 -7.37
CA THR A 24 -28.09 -6.12 -6.89
C THR A 24 -27.95 -7.38 -6.03
N SER A 25 -26.81 -8.05 -6.08
CA SER A 25 -26.54 -9.25 -5.28
C SER A 25 -26.44 -8.92 -3.79
N SER A 26 -27.40 -9.41 -2.99
CA SER A 26 -27.43 -9.24 -1.53
C SER A 26 -26.17 -9.78 -0.85
N ARG A 27 -25.65 -10.92 -1.33
CA ARG A 27 -24.40 -11.50 -0.84
C ARG A 27 -23.22 -10.56 -1.06
N ILE A 28 -23.10 -9.96 -2.26
CA ILE A 28 -21.99 -9.05 -2.57
C ILE A 28 -22.11 -7.78 -1.73
N ARG A 29 -23.32 -7.20 -1.65
CA ARG A 29 -23.58 -6.03 -0.82
C ARG A 29 -23.18 -6.23 0.64
N ASN A 30 -23.55 -7.36 1.24
CA ASN A 30 -23.19 -7.67 2.63
C ASN A 30 -21.66 -7.77 2.79
N ILE A 31 -20.98 -8.50 1.90
CA ILE A 31 -19.51 -8.64 1.97
C ILE A 31 -18.82 -7.28 1.80
N GLN A 32 -19.26 -6.45 0.85
CA GLN A 32 -18.72 -5.10 0.66
C GLN A 32 -18.99 -4.21 1.88
N SER A 33 -20.17 -4.34 2.50
CA SER A 33 -20.52 -3.62 3.73
C SER A 33 -19.59 -3.99 4.89
N ASP A 34 -19.43 -5.29 5.15
CA ASP A 34 -18.58 -5.79 6.24
C ASP A 34 -17.13 -5.31 6.05
N MET A 35 -16.59 -5.40 4.84
CA MET A 35 -15.23 -4.95 4.54
C MET A 35 -15.07 -3.43 4.66
N THR A 36 -16.10 -2.66 4.32
CA THR A 36 -16.07 -1.19 4.44
C THR A 36 -16.11 -0.75 5.89
N HIS A 37 -16.99 -1.35 6.71
CA HIS A 37 -17.01 -1.09 8.16
C HIS A 37 -15.68 -1.47 8.81
N ARG A 38 -15.12 -2.63 8.45
CA ARG A 38 -13.81 -3.04 8.94
C ARG A 38 -12.71 -2.06 8.53
N ALA A 39 -12.73 -1.55 7.30
CA ALA A 39 -11.78 -0.54 6.87
C ALA A 39 -11.92 0.79 7.64
N LEU A 40 -13.16 1.21 7.95
CA LEU A 40 -13.44 2.38 8.79
C LEU A 40 -12.91 2.22 10.22
N GLU A 41 -13.05 1.02 10.82
CA GLU A 41 -12.45 0.70 12.13
C GLU A 41 -10.93 0.87 12.09
N LEU A 42 -10.26 0.41 11.03
CA LEU A 42 -8.81 0.51 10.89
C LEU A 42 -8.34 1.95 10.58
N LEU A 43 -9.16 2.74 9.90
CA LEU A 43 -8.95 4.17 9.68
C LEU A 43 -9.12 4.99 10.96
N ASP A 44 -9.95 4.51 11.90
CA ASP A 44 -10.16 5.03 13.25
C ASP A 44 -10.24 6.57 13.27
N LEU A 45 -11.15 7.09 12.45
CA LEU A 45 -11.44 8.52 12.32
C LEU A 45 -12.27 8.98 13.52
N LYS A 46 -11.95 10.16 14.05
CA LYS A 46 -12.59 10.70 15.27
C LYS A 46 -13.54 11.87 15.00
N SER A 47 -13.60 12.32 13.75
CA SER A 47 -14.35 13.50 13.33
C SER A 47 -14.68 13.40 11.84
N PRO A 48 -15.74 14.11 11.39
CA PRO A 48 -16.03 14.26 9.97
C PRO A 48 -14.75 14.57 9.19
N SER A 49 -14.58 13.89 8.07
CA SER A 49 -13.32 13.81 7.33
C SER A 49 -13.62 13.79 5.84
N LEU A 50 -12.69 14.30 5.03
CA LEU A 50 -12.73 14.18 3.57
C LEU A 50 -11.98 12.91 3.14
N ILE A 51 -12.72 11.94 2.57
CA ILE A 51 -12.21 10.61 2.23
C ILE A 51 -12.13 10.42 0.72
N LEU A 52 -11.03 9.83 0.24
CA LEU A 52 -10.95 9.32 -1.12
C LEU A 52 -11.37 7.85 -1.15
N ASP A 53 -12.45 7.52 -1.86
CA ASP A 53 -12.90 6.15 -2.10
C ASP A 53 -12.37 5.64 -3.46
N ILE A 54 -11.39 4.74 -3.41
CA ILE A 54 -10.60 4.30 -4.56
C ILE A 54 -11.14 2.98 -5.08
N GLY A 55 -11.61 2.97 -6.33
CA GLY A 55 -12.39 1.87 -6.88
C GLY A 55 -13.78 1.84 -6.27
N CYS A 56 -14.45 2.99 -6.24
CA CYS A 56 -15.72 3.18 -5.52
C CYS A 56 -16.88 2.38 -6.14
N GLY A 57 -16.71 1.85 -7.36
CA GLY A 57 -17.70 1.05 -8.05
C GLY A 57 -19.06 1.74 -8.12
N SER A 58 -20.11 1.00 -7.75
CA SER A 58 -21.48 1.50 -7.69
C SER A 58 -21.82 2.28 -6.41
N GLY A 59 -20.82 2.73 -5.66
CA GLY A 59 -21.00 3.61 -4.49
C GLY A 59 -21.37 2.88 -3.19
N LEU A 60 -21.29 1.55 -3.14
CA LEU A 60 -21.65 0.77 -1.94
C LEU A 60 -20.81 1.14 -0.71
N SER A 61 -19.52 1.37 -0.88
CA SER A 61 -18.63 1.86 0.18
C SER A 61 -18.95 3.31 0.55
N GLY A 62 -19.11 4.18 -0.45
CA GLY A 62 -19.42 5.60 -0.25
C GLY A 62 -20.73 5.88 0.50
N GLU A 63 -21.78 5.09 0.27
CA GLU A 63 -23.02 5.17 1.06
C GLU A 63 -22.75 4.94 2.56
N ILE A 64 -21.87 4.00 2.89
CA ILE A 64 -21.50 3.71 4.28
C ILE A 64 -20.69 4.88 4.85
N LEU A 65 -19.77 5.47 4.08
CA LEU A 65 -19.00 6.66 4.51
C LEU A 65 -19.92 7.83 4.88
N SER A 66 -20.97 8.04 4.08
CA SER A 66 -21.96 9.12 4.28
C SER A 66 -22.85 8.82 5.50
N ALA A 67 -23.16 7.55 5.75
CA ALA A 67 -24.05 7.11 6.81
C ALA A 67 -23.39 6.98 8.20
N VAL A 68 -22.07 7.16 8.32
CA VAL A 68 -21.38 7.08 9.63
C VAL A 68 -21.94 8.16 10.57
N PRO A 69 -22.43 7.81 11.77
CA PRO A 69 -23.03 8.80 12.68
C PRO A 69 -21.96 9.69 13.35
N PRO A 70 -22.32 10.89 13.83
CA PRO A 70 -21.42 11.76 14.58
C PRO A 70 -20.78 11.13 15.81
N SER A 71 -21.48 10.20 16.48
CA SER A 71 -20.94 9.46 17.63
C SER A 71 -19.76 8.55 17.26
N GLU A 72 -19.63 8.19 15.99
CA GLU A 72 -18.56 7.34 15.44
C GLU A 72 -17.59 8.13 14.56
N GLY A 73 -17.69 9.47 14.58
CA GLY A 73 -16.79 10.35 13.84
C GLY A 73 -17.25 10.69 12.41
N GLY A 74 -18.48 10.38 12.01
CA GLY A 74 -19.05 10.82 10.72
C GLY A 74 -20.00 12.01 10.84
N PRO A 75 -20.82 12.30 9.82
CA PRO A 75 -20.77 11.74 8.47
C PRO A 75 -19.51 12.21 7.73
N HIS A 76 -19.03 11.39 6.79
CA HIS A 76 -17.86 11.73 5.99
C HIS A 76 -18.26 12.28 4.63
N THR A 77 -17.55 13.30 4.16
CA THR A 77 -17.60 13.72 2.76
C THR A 77 -16.59 12.90 1.99
N TRP A 78 -16.93 12.47 0.78
CA TRP A 78 -16.02 11.62 0.01
C TRP A 78 -16.07 11.91 -1.49
N VAL A 79 -14.97 11.56 -2.15
CA VAL A 79 -14.84 11.57 -3.60
C VAL A 79 -14.53 10.15 -4.04
N GLY A 80 -15.32 9.61 -4.95
CA GLY A 80 -15.16 8.27 -5.52
C GLY A 80 -14.41 8.28 -6.84
N MET A 81 -13.43 7.40 -7.01
CA MET A 81 -12.77 7.15 -8.30
C MET A 81 -13.06 5.73 -8.76
N ASP A 82 -13.52 5.54 -10.00
CA ASP A 82 -13.61 4.22 -10.61
C ASP A 82 -13.29 4.28 -12.11
N ILE A 83 -12.83 3.16 -12.67
CA ILE A 83 -12.49 3.05 -14.10
C ILE A 83 -13.70 2.61 -14.94
N SER A 84 -14.71 1.98 -14.34
CA SER A 84 -15.89 1.45 -15.04
C SER A 84 -16.98 2.53 -15.15
N PRO A 85 -17.32 2.98 -16.37
CA PRO A 85 -18.44 3.91 -16.57
C PRO A 85 -19.77 3.30 -16.11
N SER A 86 -19.99 1.99 -16.36
CA SER A 86 -21.22 1.29 -15.97
C SER A 86 -21.40 1.20 -14.46
N MET A 87 -20.31 1.07 -13.69
CA MET A 87 -20.39 1.14 -12.22
C MET A 87 -20.78 2.53 -11.74
N LEU A 88 -20.16 3.58 -12.29
CA LEU A 88 -20.46 4.97 -11.94
C LEU A 88 -21.88 5.38 -12.34
N ASP A 89 -22.40 4.92 -13.49
CA ASP A 89 -23.79 5.13 -13.89
C ASP A 89 -24.78 4.55 -12.85
N ILE A 90 -24.48 3.37 -12.30
CA ILE A 90 -25.30 2.79 -11.22
C ILE A 90 -25.18 3.64 -9.95
N ALA A 91 -23.98 4.13 -9.60
CA ALA A 91 -23.81 5.00 -8.44
C ALA A 91 -24.65 6.30 -8.58
N LEU A 92 -24.66 6.90 -9.77
CA LEU A 92 -25.52 8.06 -10.08
C LEU A 92 -27.02 7.74 -9.93
N GLN A 93 -27.47 6.58 -10.43
CA GLN A 93 -28.86 6.14 -10.31
C GLN A 93 -29.29 5.88 -8.86
N ARG A 94 -28.34 5.62 -7.96
CA ARG A 94 -28.57 5.42 -6.53
C ARG A 94 -28.57 6.72 -5.73
N ASP A 95 -28.32 7.86 -6.37
CA ASP A 95 -28.31 9.19 -5.75
C ASP A 95 -27.32 9.28 -4.57
N VAL A 96 -26.09 8.79 -4.79
CA VAL A 96 -25.02 8.83 -3.77
C VAL A 96 -24.57 10.28 -3.50
N GLU A 97 -24.21 10.56 -2.24
CA GLU A 97 -23.82 11.92 -1.81
C GLU A 97 -22.43 12.37 -2.27
N GLY A 98 -21.53 11.42 -2.56
CA GLY A 98 -20.14 11.71 -2.94
C GLY A 98 -19.97 12.09 -4.41
N ASP A 99 -18.97 12.92 -4.68
CA ASP A 99 -18.59 13.24 -6.06
C ASP A 99 -17.96 12.03 -6.74
N LEU A 100 -18.38 11.73 -7.97
CA LEU A 100 -17.91 10.58 -8.73
C LEU A 100 -16.96 11.00 -9.86
N PHE A 101 -15.84 10.29 -9.98
CA PHE A 101 -14.79 10.61 -10.94
C PHE A 101 -14.39 9.37 -11.76
N LEU A 102 -14.61 9.43 -13.07
CA LEU A 102 -14.17 8.38 -14.00
C LEU A 102 -12.65 8.48 -14.21
N ALA A 103 -11.89 7.53 -13.66
CA ALA A 103 -10.44 7.56 -13.69
C ALA A 103 -9.76 6.19 -13.52
N ASP A 104 -8.65 6.00 -14.23
CA ASP A 104 -7.73 4.86 -14.03
C ASP A 104 -6.74 5.17 -12.90
N ILE A 105 -6.92 4.52 -11.76
CA ILE A 105 -6.05 4.65 -10.58
C ILE A 105 -4.59 4.24 -10.86
N GLY A 106 -4.32 3.45 -11.91
CA GLY A 106 -2.97 3.08 -12.36
C GLY A 106 -2.21 4.20 -13.09
N GLN A 107 -2.89 5.30 -13.40
CA GLN A 107 -2.27 6.53 -13.93
C GLN A 107 -1.87 7.52 -12.82
N GLY A 108 -2.35 7.30 -11.59
CA GLY A 108 -2.08 8.13 -10.42
C GLY A 108 -3.35 8.75 -9.84
N ILE A 109 -3.17 9.48 -8.74
CA ILE A 109 -4.27 10.17 -8.03
C ILE A 109 -4.23 11.67 -8.40
N PRO A 110 -5.23 12.21 -9.12
CA PRO A 110 -5.18 13.55 -9.71
C PRO A 110 -5.67 14.66 -8.77
N PHE A 111 -5.25 14.61 -7.51
CA PHE A 111 -5.61 15.60 -6.49
C PHE A 111 -4.39 16.37 -5.99
N ARG A 112 -4.63 17.54 -5.38
CA ARG A 112 -3.56 18.37 -4.83
C ARG A 112 -2.96 17.67 -3.61
N ALA A 113 -1.71 18.01 -3.29
CA ALA A 113 -1.03 17.44 -2.15
C ALA A 113 -1.77 17.75 -0.83
N GLY A 114 -1.93 16.74 0.03
CA GLY A 114 -2.59 16.89 1.33
C GLY A 114 -4.09 17.21 1.30
N THR A 115 -4.78 16.85 0.22
CA THR A 115 -6.24 17.08 0.06
C THR A 115 -7.06 16.24 1.03
N PHE A 116 -6.75 14.95 1.18
CA PHE A 116 -7.60 14.00 1.88
C PHE A 116 -7.12 13.71 3.31
N ASP A 117 -8.08 13.55 4.22
CA ASP A 117 -7.85 13.12 5.60
C ASP A 117 -7.58 11.62 5.70
N ALA A 118 -8.20 10.84 4.81
CA ALA A 118 -8.05 9.41 4.71
C ALA A 118 -8.36 8.91 3.29
N ALA A 119 -7.99 7.67 3.01
CA ALA A 119 -8.45 6.96 1.82
C ALA A 119 -8.91 5.55 2.17
N VAL A 120 -9.94 5.07 1.48
CA VAL A 120 -10.41 3.71 1.54
C VAL A 120 -10.37 3.10 0.15
N SER A 121 -10.11 1.80 0.06
CA SER A 121 -10.22 1.05 -1.19
C SER A 121 -10.68 -0.36 -0.88
N ILE A 122 -11.83 -0.76 -1.42
CA ILE A 122 -12.41 -2.07 -1.13
C ILE A 122 -12.44 -2.89 -2.42
N SER A 123 -11.74 -4.03 -2.45
CA SER A 123 -11.74 -4.96 -3.58
C SER A 123 -11.19 -4.38 -4.91
N ALA A 124 -10.34 -3.34 -4.89
CA ALA A 124 -9.91 -2.64 -6.11
C ALA A 124 -8.42 -2.72 -6.45
N ILE A 125 -7.50 -2.55 -5.49
CA ILE A 125 -6.07 -2.34 -5.83
C ILE A 125 -5.38 -3.57 -6.46
N GLN A 126 -5.95 -4.77 -6.33
CA GLN A 126 -5.38 -5.96 -6.97
C GLN A 126 -5.43 -5.89 -8.50
N TRP A 127 -6.36 -5.10 -9.06
CA TRP A 127 -6.47 -4.85 -10.51
C TRP A 127 -5.24 -4.13 -11.08
N LEU A 128 -4.51 -3.37 -10.26
CA LEU A 128 -3.25 -2.73 -10.67
C LEU A 128 -2.15 -3.73 -11.03
N CYS A 129 -2.31 -4.98 -10.62
CA CYS A 129 -1.37 -6.05 -10.94
C CYS A 129 -1.67 -6.73 -12.28
N ASN A 130 -2.78 -6.39 -12.92
CA ASN A 130 -3.08 -6.83 -14.27
C ASN A 130 -2.35 -5.94 -15.28
N ALA A 131 -1.56 -6.55 -16.16
CA ALA A 131 -0.84 -5.84 -17.21
C ALA A 131 -1.62 -5.99 -18.53
N GLU A 132 -2.30 -4.94 -18.96
CA GLU A 132 -3.13 -4.95 -20.18
C GLU A 132 -2.31 -4.87 -21.46
N SER A 133 -1.11 -4.26 -21.41
CA SER A 133 -0.21 -4.10 -22.54
C SER A 133 1.25 -4.30 -22.15
N SER A 134 2.10 -4.63 -23.12
CA SER A 134 3.56 -4.75 -22.92
C SER A 134 4.22 -3.45 -22.47
N ASP A 135 3.58 -2.32 -22.72
CA ASP A 135 4.14 -0.98 -22.53
C ASP A 135 3.95 -0.48 -21.09
N VAL A 136 3.08 -1.14 -20.31
CA VAL A 136 2.74 -0.73 -18.95
C VAL A 136 2.94 -1.90 -17.99
N SER A 137 3.96 -1.80 -17.13
CA SER A 137 4.21 -2.80 -16.09
C SER A 137 3.30 -2.61 -14.86
N PRO A 138 2.87 -3.70 -14.21
CA PRO A 138 2.22 -3.69 -12.90
C PRO A 138 2.97 -2.85 -11.86
N GLU A 139 4.29 -2.98 -11.81
CA GLU A 139 5.15 -2.24 -10.88
C GLU A 139 5.11 -0.74 -11.16
N GLY A 140 5.03 -0.34 -12.44
CA GLY A 140 4.89 1.05 -12.84
C GLY A 140 3.53 1.63 -12.46
N ARG A 141 2.44 0.87 -12.64
CA ARG A 141 1.07 1.26 -12.24
C ARG A 141 0.97 1.41 -10.72
N LEU A 142 1.42 0.41 -9.97
CA LEU A 142 1.46 0.44 -8.50
C LEU A 142 2.29 1.62 -7.97
N ARG A 143 3.44 1.90 -8.61
CA ARG A 143 4.27 3.05 -8.23
C ARG A 143 3.52 4.36 -8.42
N ARG A 144 2.94 4.61 -9.60
CA ARG A 144 2.18 5.85 -9.85
C ARG A 144 1.00 6.00 -8.90
N PHE A 145 0.29 4.91 -8.65
CA PHE A 145 -0.82 4.86 -7.70
C PHE A 145 -0.37 5.27 -6.29
N PHE A 146 0.61 4.58 -5.70
CA PHE A 146 1.02 4.85 -4.32
C PHE A 146 1.78 6.17 -4.17
N ASP A 147 2.59 6.59 -5.15
CA ASP A 147 3.25 7.91 -5.13
C ASP A 147 2.18 9.04 -5.14
N GLY A 148 1.16 8.91 -5.99
CA GLY A 148 0.06 9.86 -6.06
C GLY A 148 -0.83 9.86 -4.82
N LEU A 149 -1.15 8.67 -4.29
CA LEU A 149 -1.93 8.51 -3.07
C LEU A 149 -1.21 9.12 -1.87
N TYR A 150 0.09 8.84 -1.72
CA TYR A 150 0.90 9.40 -0.64
C TYR A 150 0.91 10.92 -0.68
N ALA A 151 1.09 11.50 -1.88
CA ALA A 151 1.08 12.94 -2.06
C ALA A 151 -0.28 13.56 -1.71
N SER A 152 -1.37 12.91 -2.11
CA SER A 152 -2.73 13.43 -1.96
C SER A 152 -3.27 13.38 -0.54
N LEU A 153 -2.67 12.57 0.33
CA LEU A 153 -3.05 12.41 1.74
C LEU A 153 -2.29 13.40 2.64
N ARG A 154 -2.97 13.97 3.64
CA ARG A 154 -2.31 14.85 4.62
C ARG A 154 -1.31 14.09 5.49
N ARG A 155 -0.36 14.81 6.10
CA ARG A 155 0.54 14.21 7.10
C ARG A 155 -0.27 13.66 8.27
N GLY A 156 0.03 12.44 8.69
CA GLY A 156 -0.71 11.71 9.73
C GLY A 156 -1.99 11.02 9.24
N ALA A 157 -2.35 11.17 7.96
CA ALA A 157 -3.49 10.44 7.38
C ALA A 157 -3.23 8.94 7.33
N ARG A 158 -4.33 8.18 7.35
CA ARG A 158 -4.34 6.73 7.12
C ARG A 158 -4.99 6.41 5.79
N ALA A 159 -4.55 5.32 5.17
CA ALA A 159 -5.27 4.69 4.08
C ALA A 159 -5.43 3.19 4.37
N VAL A 160 -6.60 2.65 4.08
CA VAL A 160 -6.88 1.22 4.25
C VAL A 160 -7.36 0.66 2.92
N CYS A 161 -6.63 -0.32 2.41
CA CYS A 161 -6.97 -0.99 1.16
C CYS A 161 -7.23 -2.47 1.43
N GLN A 162 -8.49 -2.89 1.33
CA GLN A 162 -8.86 -4.30 1.26
C GLN A 162 -8.59 -4.81 -0.16
N PHE A 163 -7.94 -5.96 -0.29
CA PHE A 163 -7.58 -6.51 -1.60
C PHE A 163 -7.46 -8.04 -1.61
N TYR A 164 -7.50 -8.60 -2.81
CA TYR A 164 -7.33 -10.04 -3.04
C TYR A 164 -6.04 -10.30 -3.84
N PRO A 165 -4.90 -10.59 -3.19
CA PRO A 165 -3.71 -11.02 -3.93
C PRO A 165 -3.90 -12.43 -4.50
N LYS A 166 -3.36 -12.69 -5.70
CA LYS A 166 -3.32 -14.01 -6.33
C LYS A 166 -2.34 -14.95 -5.63
N ASN A 167 -1.24 -14.39 -5.14
CA ASN A 167 -0.13 -15.11 -4.51
C ASN A 167 0.72 -14.14 -3.66
N ASP A 168 1.67 -14.71 -2.91
CA ASP A 168 2.55 -13.93 -2.02
C ASP A 168 3.45 -12.95 -2.77
N ALA A 169 3.79 -13.24 -4.04
CA ALA A 169 4.56 -12.31 -4.86
C ALA A 169 3.77 -11.03 -5.16
N GLN A 170 2.49 -11.16 -5.51
CA GLN A 170 1.59 -10.01 -5.70
C GLN A 170 1.37 -9.24 -4.39
N ARG A 171 1.15 -9.96 -3.27
CA ARG A 171 1.05 -9.36 -1.92
C ARG A 171 2.29 -8.53 -1.60
N SER A 172 3.47 -9.08 -1.84
CA SER A 172 4.76 -8.41 -1.59
C SER A 172 5.03 -7.25 -2.54
N MET A 173 4.58 -7.35 -3.80
CA MET A 173 4.72 -6.28 -4.79
C MET A 173 3.89 -5.05 -4.40
N ILE A 174 2.63 -5.26 -4.00
CA ILE A 174 1.72 -4.20 -3.56
C ILE A 174 2.28 -3.49 -2.32
N SER A 175 2.59 -4.23 -1.26
CA SER A 175 3.12 -3.63 -0.02
C SER A 175 4.50 -3.00 -0.23
N GLY A 176 5.33 -3.61 -1.09
CA GLY A 176 6.62 -3.06 -1.51
C GLY A 176 6.50 -1.72 -2.23
N ALA A 177 5.49 -1.54 -3.06
CA ALA A 177 5.23 -0.26 -3.74
C ALA A 177 4.79 0.82 -2.76
N ALA A 178 3.88 0.50 -1.82
CA ALA A 178 3.46 1.42 -0.77
C ALA A 178 4.63 1.89 0.12
N MET A 179 5.49 0.97 0.56
CA MET A 179 6.69 1.30 1.35
C MET A 179 7.65 2.21 0.57
N LYS A 180 7.83 1.98 -0.74
CA LYS A 180 8.69 2.80 -1.60
C LYS A 180 8.15 4.22 -1.79
N ALA A 181 6.84 4.38 -1.83
CA ALA A 181 6.19 5.70 -1.87
C ALA A 181 6.36 6.50 -0.56
N GLY A 182 6.68 5.82 0.55
CA GLY A 182 7.00 6.43 1.84
C GLY A 182 5.98 6.17 2.95
N PHE A 183 4.98 5.31 2.70
CA PHE A 183 4.04 4.89 3.73
C PHE A 183 4.73 4.04 4.81
N GLY A 184 4.30 4.21 6.07
CA GLY A 184 4.38 3.11 7.02
C GLY A 184 3.29 2.10 6.67
N ALA A 185 3.64 0.83 6.48
CA ALA A 185 2.73 -0.19 5.97
C ALA A 185 2.63 -1.40 6.90
N GLY A 186 1.42 -1.90 7.10
CA GLY A 186 1.12 -3.16 7.77
C GLY A 186 0.09 -3.95 6.97
N ILE A 187 0.15 -5.28 7.05
CA ILE A 187 -0.88 -6.15 6.50
C ILE A 187 -1.59 -6.85 7.65
N LEU A 188 -2.90 -6.75 7.67
CA LEU A 188 -3.78 -7.45 8.59
C LEU A 188 -4.60 -8.47 7.81
N GLU A 189 -4.75 -9.68 8.36
CA GLU A 189 -5.57 -10.74 7.78
C GLU A 189 -6.65 -11.17 8.78
N ASP A 190 -7.91 -10.86 8.48
CA ASP A 190 -9.05 -11.37 9.24
C ASP A 190 -9.38 -12.79 8.76
N ASP A 191 -9.77 -13.67 9.69
CA ASP A 191 -10.10 -15.09 9.48
C ASP A 191 -9.03 -15.91 8.71
N PRO A 192 -7.76 -15.91 9.17
CA PRO A 192 -6.65 -16.54 8.47
C PRO A 192 -6.88 -18.05 8.28
N GLY A 193 -6.48 -18.56 7.12
CA GLY A 193 -6.61 -19.98 6.78
C GLY A 193 -8.04 -20.44 6.42
N THR A 194 -9.02 -19.54 6.43
CA THR A 194 -10.39 -19.84 6.00
C THR A 194 -10.67 -19.38 4.57
N LYS A 195 -11.77 -19.88 3.97
CA LYS A 195 -12.27 -19.35 2.69
C LYS A 195 -12.82 -17.92 2.80
N ASN A 196 -13.04 -17.43 4.02
CA ASN A 196 -13.54 -16.09 4.29
C ASN A 196 -12.43 -15.08 4.56
N SER A 197 -11.15 -15.49 4.51
CA SER A 197 -10.00 -14.61 4.76
C SER A 197 -10.10 -13.28 4.00
N LYS A 198 -9.79 -12.20 4.70
CA LYS A 198 -9.76 -10.83 4.17
C LYS A 198 -8.45 -10.16 4.54
N LEU A 199 -7.72 -9.70 3.51
CA LEU A 199 -6.48 -8.96 3.68
C LEU A 199 -6.72 -7.46 3.57
N TYR A 200 -6.17 -6.72 4.52
CA TYR A 200 -6.19 -5.26 4.57
C TYR A 200 -4.75 -4.74 4.62
N LEU A 201 -4.42 -3.87 3.67
CA LEU A 201 -3.20 -3.07 3.69
C LEU A 201 -3.50 -1.78 4.44
N VAL A 202 -2.89 -1.62 5.61
CA VAL A 202 -3.03 -0.44 6.48
C VAL A 202 -1.81 0.45 6.30
N LEU A 203 -2.04 1.69 5.89
CA LEU A 203 -1.00 2.66 5.50
C LEU A 203 -1.08 3.92 6.35
N THR A 204 0.08 4.49 6.66
CA THR A 204 0.22 5.75 7.41
C THR A 204 1.15 6.73 6.69
N VAL A 205 0.74 8.00 6.59
CA VAL A 205 1.56 9.06 6.00
C VAL A 205 2.39 9.75 7.07
N GLY A 206 3.72 9.78 6.88
CA GLY A 206 4.62 10.52 7.76
C GLY A 206 5.09 9.77 9.01
N GLY A 207 5.11 8.42 9.00
CA GLY A 207 5.66 7.60 10.07
C GLY A 207 7.08 8.02 10.45
N GLY A 208 7.45 7.91 11.73
CA GLY A 208 8.65 8.51 12.28
C GLY A 208 8.42 9.14 13.66
N GLY A 209 8.07 8.32 14.65
CA GLY A 209 8.06 8.72 16.07
C GLY A 209 6.96 9.68 16.50
N LEU A 210 5.95 9.91 15.67
CA LEU A 210 4.71 10.57 16.05
C LEU A 210 3.74 9.53 16.65
N GLN A 211 2.93 9.96 17.61
CA GLN A 211 1.76 9.22 18.10
C GLN A 211 0.84 8.96 16.89
N GLY A 212 0.84 7.72 16.38
CA GLY A 212 0.21 7.36 15.09
C GLY A 212 1.11 6.64 14.08
N ASP A 213 2.36 6.27 14.43
CA ASP A 213 3.18 5.36 13.62
C ASP A 213 2.49 3.99 13.47
N ILE A 214 2.76 3.27 12.37
CA ILE A 214 2.12 1.98 12.06
C ILE A 214 2.22 1.00 13.23
N THR A 215 3.33 1.03 13.98
CA THR A 215 3.55 0.19 15.16
C THR A 215 2.60 0.48 16.31
N GLY A 216 2.16 1.73 16.48
CA GLY A 216 1.17 2.13 17.48
C GLY A 216 -0.27 1.93 16.99
N VAL A 217 -0.50 2.09 15.68
CA VAL A 217 -1.82 1.83 15.05
C VAL A 217 -2.21 0.36 15.18
N VAL A 218 -1.23 -0.53 15.14
CA VAL A 218 -1.44 -1.99 15.20
C VAL A 218 -1.07 -2.58 16.57
N GLU A 219 -0.78 -1.72 17.55
CA GLU A 219 -0.47 -2.15 18.92
C GLU A 219 -1.72 -2.76 19.56
N GLY A 220 -1.72 -4.07 19.78
CA GLY A 220 -2.86 -4.82 20.32
C GLY A 220 -3.79 -5.45 19.28
N MET A 221 -3.47 -5.36 17.99
CA MET A 221 -4.14 -6.15 16.95
C MET A 221 -3.42 -7.49 16.77
N ASP A 222 -4.16 -8.59 16.91
CA ASP A 222 -3.66 -9.93 16.61
C ASP A 222 -3.46 -10.10 15.08
N ASP A 223 -2.50 -10.94 14.67
CA ASP A 223 -2.22 -11.30 13.27
C ASP A 223 -1.81 -10.15 12.31
N VAL A 224 -1.13 -9.12 12.81
CA VAL A 224 -0.58 -8.04 11.97
C VAL A 224 0.89 -8.26 11.62
N ASP A 225 1.19 -8.30 10.31
CA ASP A 225 2.56 -8.25 9.80
C ASP A 225 2.98 -6.79 9.54
N VAL A 226 3.76 -6.22 10.46
CA VAL A 226 4.28 -4.84 10.34
C VAL A 226 5.46 -4.81 9.39
N LEU A 227 5.21 -4.29 8.19
CA LEU A 227 6.19 -4.13 7.12
C LEU A 227 6.88 -2.76 7.23
N ASP A 228 7.55 -2.50 8.37
CA ASP A 228 8.34 -1.27 8.50
C ASP A 228 9.75 -1.44 7.93
N ALA A 229 9.98 -0.83 6.77
CA ALA A 229 11.29 -0.74 6.13
C ALA A 229 12.33 -0.05 7.03
N ARG A 230 11.90 0.84 7.95
CA ARG A 230 12.79 1.51 8.90
C ARG A 230 13.13 0.65 10.11
N LYS A 231 12.28 -0.26 10.58
CA LYS A 231 12.69 -1.27 11.58
C LYS A 231 13.80 -2.16 11.00
N LYS A 232 13.78 -2.52 9.72
CA LYS A 232 14.93 -3.18 9.06
C LYS A 232 16.15 -2.26 8.95
N ALA A 233 15.99 -0.97 8.67
CA ALA A 233 17.11 -0.02 8.59
C ALA A 233 17.72 0.32 9.98
N MET A 234 16.89 0.50 11.00
CA MET A 234 17.27 0.71 12.40
C MET A 234 17.75 -0.57 13.07
N ALA A 235 17.17 -1.74 12.76
CA ALA A 235 17.71 -3.03 13.18
C ALA A 235 19.03 -3.33 12.48
N ALA A 236 19.21 -2.95 11.20
CA ALA A 236 20.51 -3.00 10.54
C ALA A 236 21.52 -2.01 11.17
N GLN A 237 21.05 -0.88 11.72
CA GLN A 237 21.86 0.07 12.48
C GLN A 237 22.18 -0.41 13.90
N SER A 238 21.26 -1.09 14.58
CA SER A 238 21.41 -1.57 15.96
C SER A 238 22.11 -2.94 16.05
N GLN A 239 21.91 -3.82 15.05
CA GLN A 239 22.68 -5.05 14.85
C GLN A 239 24.07 -4.80 14.25
N GLY A 240 24.36 -3.57 13.82
CA GLY A 240 25.67 -3.13 13.32
C GLY A 240 26.83 -3.20 14.32
N ARG A 241 26.61 -3.72 15.54
CA ARG A 241 27.67 -3.87 16.55
C ARG A 241 27.90 -5.28 17.12
N ARG A 242 27.06 -6.27 16.85
CA ARG A 242 27.31 -7.66 17.29
C ARG A 242 26.80 -8.66 16.25
N GLY A 243 27.71 -9.16 15.40
CA GLY A 243 27.48 -10.37 14.60
C GLY A 243 27.84 -10.32 13.11
N VAL A 244 28.04 -9.15 12.51
CA VAL A 244 28.34 -9.07 11.06
C VAL A 244 29.80 -9.43 10.79
N ASN A 245 30.03 -10.42 9.93
CA ASN A 245 31.37 -10.82 9.49
C ASN A 245 32.10 -9.60 8.89
N PRO A 246 33.23 -9.15 9.47
CA PRO A 246 33.93 -7.94 9.02
C PRO A 246 34.28 -7.97 7.53
N ALA A 247 34.45 -9.15 6.91
CA ALA A 247 34.76 -9.29 5.48
C ALA A 247 33.65 -8.85 4.51
N GLN A 248 32.42 -8.66 5.02
CA GLN A 248 31.26 -8.20 4.25
C GLN A 248 30.98 -6.69 4.42
N VAL A 249 31.56 -6.05 5.43
CA VAL A 249 31.40 -4.62 5.68
C VAL A 249 32.32 -3.81 4.75
N LYS A 250 31.74 -3.13 3.75
CA LYS A 250 32.48 -2.35 2.75
C LYS A 250 33.35 -1.28 3.43
N GLY A 251 34.65 -1.30 3.13
CA GLY A 251 35.65 -0.38 3.71
C GLY A 251 36.31 -0.86 5.00
N SER A 252 35.88 -1.98 5.59
CA SER A 252 36.61 -2.62 6.70
C SER A 252 37.96 -3.19 6.21
N LYS A 253 38.92 -3.37 7.13
CA LYS A 253 40.21 -4.00 6.81
C LYS A 253 40.02 -5.41 6.22
N ALA A 254 39.11 -6.20 6.78
CA ALA A 254 38.84 -7.57 6.32
C ALA A 254 38.22 -7.59 4.91
N TRP A 255 37.31 -6.65 4.61
CA TRP A 255 36.73 -6.51 3.27
C TRP A 255 37.78 -6.10 2.23
N ILE A 256 38.69 -5.20 2.59
CA ILE A 256 39.80 -4.75 1.73
C ILE A 256 40.75 -5.92 1.43
N MET A 257 41.11 -6.71 2.44
CA MET A 257 42.00 -7.88 2.27
C MET A 257 41.38 -8.93 1.35
N ARG A 258 40.10 -9.26 1.55
CA ARG A 258 39.38 -10.20 0.69
C ARG A 258 39.34 -9.74 -0.78
N LYS A 259 39.15 -8.44 -1.01
CA LYS A 259 39.15 -7.88 -2.37
C LYS A 259 40.52 -7.89 -3.02
N LYS A 260 41.58 -7.64 -2.25
CA LYS A 260 42.97 -7.76 -2.74
C LYS A 260 43.29 -9.19 -3.17
N GLU A 261 43.01 -10.17 -2.31
CA GLU A 261 43.22 -11.59 -2.59
C GLU A 261 42.41 -12.07 -3.81
N GLN A 262 41.17 -11.59 -3.95
CA GLN A 262 40.33 -11.88 -5.12
C GLN A 262 40.93 -11.32 -6.43
N MET A 263 41.57 -10.15 -6.36
CA MET A 263 42.18 -9.50 -7.53
C MET A 263 43.52 -10.14 -7.88
N GLU A 264 44.30 -10.57 -6.89
CA GLU A 264 45.53 -11.37 -7.07
C GLU A 264 45.22 -12.72 -7.71
N ARG A 265 44.19 -13.45 -7.25
CA ARG A 265 43.72 -14.69 -7.90
C ARG A 265 43.28 -14.49 -9.36
N LYS A 266 42.88 -13.27 -9.73
CA LYS A 266 42.53 -12.89 -11.10
C LYS A 266 43.74 -12.39 -11.91
N GLY A 267 44.96 -12.57 -11.39
CA GLY A 267 46.22 -12.16 -12.05
C GLY A 267 46.44 -10.65 -12.11
N LYS A 268 45.67 -9.85 -11.36
CA LYS A 268 45.82 -8.39 -11.37
C LYS A 268 46.91 -7.95 -10.41
N ILE A 269 47.67 -6.93 -10.78
CA ILE A 269 48.69 -6.32 -9.92
C ILE A 269 47.99 -5.61 -8.75
N VAL A 270 48.25 -6.06 -7.52
CA VAL A 270 47.67 -5.49 -6.30
C VAL A 270 48.76 -4.91 -5.41
N LYS A 271 48.50 -3.73 -4.83
CA LYS A 271 49.46 -3.04 -3.96
C LYS A 271 49.63 -3.76 -2.62
N PRO A 272 50.86 -3.88 -2.09
CA PRO A 272 51.14 -4.52 -0.80
C PRO A 272 50.43 -3.82 0.36
N ASN A 273 50.22 -4.56 1.44
CA ASN A 273 49.57 -4.04 2.64
C ASN A 273 50.53 -3.18 3.46
N SER A 274 50.02 -2.08 4.00
CA SER A 274 50.75 -1.24 4.97
C SER A 274 50.06 -1.23 6.33
N LYS A 275 50.76 -0.72 7.36
CA LYS A 275 50.21 -0.50 8.71
C LYS A 275 48.97 0.42 8.76
N TYR A 276 48.69 1.13 7.68
CA TYR A 276 47.54 2.04 7.54
C TYR A 276 46.37 1.43 6.74
N THR A 277 46.47 0.18 6.27
CA THR A 277 45.43 -0.46 5.46
C THR A 277 44.12 -0.59 6.24
N GLY A 278 43.04 -0.01 5.70
CA GLY A 278 41.72 -0.03 6.31
C GLY A 278 41.53 0.89 7.53
N ARG A 279 42.50 1.75 7.84
CA ARG A 279 42.35 2.77 8.89
C ARG A 279 41.77 4.06 8.31
N LYS A 280 40.79 4.64 9.00
CA LYS A 280 40.23 5.96 8.68
C LYS A 280 41.32 7.00 8.96
N ARG A 281 41.71 7.77 7.94
CA ARG A 281 42.64 8.90 8.11
C ARG A 281 41.89 10.00 8.85
N ARG A 282 42.50 10.58 9.89
CA ARG A 282 41.97 11.81 10.48
C ARG A 282 42.11 12.91 9.43
N ILE A 283 41.03 13.64 9.20
CA ILE A 283 41.05 14.87 8.42
C ILE A 283 41.85 15.86 9.26
N ALA A 284 42.94 16.37 8.72
CA ALA A 284 43.70 17.44 9.35
C ALA A 284 43.24 18.74 8.71
N PHE A 285 42.09 19.24 9.16
CA PHE A 285 41.62 20.64 9.16
C PHE A 285 40.36 20.68 10.02
#